data_AF-A0A6D2I143-F1
#
_entry.id   AF-A0A6D2I143-F1
#
_cell.length_a   1.000
_cell.length_b   1.000
_cell.length_c   1.000
_cell.angle_alpha   90.00
_cell.angle_beta   90.00
_cell.angle_gamma   90.00
#
_symmetry.space_group_name_H-M   'P 1'
#
loop_
_entity.id
_entity.type
_entity.pdbx_description
1 polymer ?
#
loop_
_entity_poly.entity_id
_entity_poly.type
_entity_poly.pdbx_seq_one_letter_code
_entity_poly.pdbx_strand_id
1 'polypeptide(L)'
;MELEYKAAWAIKELNFNLKTAGERRLIQLNELDEIRHLAYENSKIYKERTKAFHDRKIIPKNFAPNDQVLLFNSRLKLFPGKLRSRWSGPFRIKKFAPMEQWYYGTQWEETLQSMDKG
;
A
#
# COMPACT_ATOMS: atom_id res chain seq x y z
N MET A 1 -13.27 -58.98 -23.07
CA MET A 1 -14.31 -58.50 -22.14
C MET A 1 -13.75 -58.04 -20.78
N GLU A 2 -12.97 -58.85 -20.04
CA GLU A 2 -12.43 -58.41 -18.72
C GLU A 2 -11.46 -57.22 -18.78
N LEU A 3 -10.59 -57.15 -19.80
CA LEU A 3 -9.60 -56.08 -19.94
C LEU A 3 -10.25 -54.70 -20.18
N GLU A 4 -11.30 -54.65 -21.00
CA GLU A 4 -12.05 -53.42 -21.28
C GLU A 4 -12.78 -52.92 -20.03
N TYR A 5 -13.38 -53.83 -19.26
CA TYR A 5 -14.05 -53.50 -18.00
C TYR A 5 -13.06 -52.94 -16.96
N LYS A 6 -11.88 -53.55 -16.82
CA LYS A 6 -10.80 -53.05 -15.93
C LYS A 6 -10.29 -51.67 -16.35
N ALA A 7 -10.14 -51.43 -17.65
CA ALA A 7 -9.74 -50.13 -18.18
C ALA A 7 -10.81 -49.05 -17.90
N ALA A 8 -12.09 -49.36 -18.12
CA ALA A 8 -13.19 -48.44 -17.84
C ALA A 8 -13.27 -48.07 -16.34
N TRP A 9 -13.02 -49.03 -15.45
CA TRP A 9 -12.99 -48.78 -14.01
C TRP A 9 -11.81 -47.90 -13.58
N ALA A 10 -10.62 -48.15 -14.12
CA ALA A 10 -9.44 -47.33 -13.85
C ALA A 10 -9.64 -45.87 -14.29
N ILE A 11 -10.25 -45.65 -15.45
CA ILE A 11 -10.58 -44.30 -15.95
C ILE A 11 -11.59 -43.61 -15.03
N LYS A 12 -12.63 -44.32 -14.58
CA LYS A 12 -13.65 -43.78 -13.66
C LYS A 12 -13.03 -43.37 -12.32
N GLU A 13 -12.15 -44.21 -11.78
CA GLU A 13 -11.43 -43.96 -10.53
C GLU A 13 -10.48 -42.76 -10.64
N LEU A 14 -9.70 -42.67 -11.73
CA LEU A 14 -8.83 -41.52 -11.99
C LEU A 14 -9.63 -40.22 -12.11
N ASN A 15 -10.76 -40.24 -12.83
CA ASN A 15 -11.63 -39.06 -12.98
C ASN A 15 -12.26 -38.60 -11.66
N PHE A 16 -12.65 -39.52 -10.78
CA PHE A 16 -13.19 -39.18 -9.47
C PHE A 16 -12.15 -38.48 -8.61
N ASN A 17 -10.93 -39.04 -8.58
CA ASN A 17 -9.81 -38.46 -7.85
C ASN A 17 -9.42 -37.06 -8.36
N LEU A 18 -9.47 -36.84 -9.68
CA LEU A 18 -9.22 -35.53 -10.28
C LEU A 18 -10.25 -34.47 -9.88
N LYS A 19 -11.56 -34.82 -9.89
CA LYS A 19 -12.62 -33.88 -9.51
C LYS A 19 -12.51 -33.48 -8.04
N THR A 20 -12.37 -34.46 -7.14
CA THR A 20 -12.22 -34.19 -5.71
C THR A 20 -10.92 -33.43 -5.40
N ALA A 21 -9.82 -33.72 -6.10
CA ALA A 21 -8.59 -32.95 -5.97
C ALA A 21 -8.75 -31.49 -6.43
N GLY A 22 -9.52 -31.26 -7.50
CA GLY A 22 -9.87 -29.93 -7.99
C GLY A 22 -10.70 -29.12 -6.99
N GLU A 23 -11.73 -29.73 -6.42
CA GLU A 23 -12.59 -29.12 -5.40
C GLU A 23 -11.79 -28.77 -4.13
N ARG A 24 -10.93 -29.68 -3.66
CA ARG A 24 -10.03 -29.42 -2.51
C ARG A 24 -9.08 -28.26 -2.79
N ARG A 25 -8.49 -28.21 -3.99
CA ARG A 25 -7.61 -27.10 -4.39
C ARG A 25 -8.37 -25.77 -4.43
N LEU A 26 -9.60 -25.76 -4.94
CA LEU A 26 -10.42 -24.55 -4.99
C LEU A 26 -10.71 -24.00 -3.58
N ILE A 27 -11.07 -24.88 -2.64
CA ILE A 27 -11.28 -24.51 -1.23
C ILE A 27 -10.02 -23.91 -0.63
N GLN A 28 -8.87 -24.57 -0.80
CA GLN A 28 -7.58 -24.06 -0.31
C GLN A 28 -7.22 -22.68 -0.89
N LEU A 29 -7.50 -22.44 -2.17
CA LEU A 29 -7.26 -21.14 -2.80
C LEU A 29 -8.17 -20.05 -2.22
N ASN A 30 -9.45 -20.37 -1.95
CA ASN A 30 -10.37 -19.43 -1.34
C ASN A 30 -9.95 -19.07 0.09
N GLU A 31 -9.56 -20.06 0.90
CA GLU A 31 -9.03 -19.84 2.25
C GLU A 31 -7.79 -18.93 2.23
N LEU A 32 -6.87 -19.14 1.29
CA LEU A 32 -5.69 -18.29 1.11
C LEU A 32 -6.06 -16.85 0.75
N ASP A 33 -7.07 -16.66 -0.09
CA ASP A 33 -7.51 -15.34 -0.48
C ASP A 33 -8.16 -14.58 0.68
N GLU A 34 -8.98 -15.26 1.49
CA GLU A 34 -9.55 -14.71 2.72
C GLU A 34 -8.46 -14.27 3.72
N ILE A 35 -7.43 -15.11 3.93
CA ILE A 35 -6.29 -14.76 4.79
C ILE A 35 -5.56 -13.52 4.26
N ARG A 36 -5.36 -13.45 2.95
CA ARG A 36 -4.69 -12.32 2.29
C ARG A 36 -5.50 -11.03 2.47
N HIS A 37 -6.81 -11.09 2.25
CA HIS A 37 -7.72 -9.96 2.47
C HIS A 37 -7.68 -9.47 3.92
N LEU A 38 -7.78 -10.40 4.88
CA LEU A 38 -7.70 -10.08 6.29
C LEU A 38 -6.35 -9.44 6.67
N ALA A 39 -5.24 -9.93 6.11
CA ALA A 39 -3.92 -9.36 6.33
C ALA A 39 -3.81 -7.92 5.80
N TYR A 40 -4.38 -7.64 4.62
CA TYR A 40 -4.39 -6.29 4.06
C TYR A 40 -5.24 -5.32 4.88
N GLU A 41 -6.44 -5.71 5.28
CA GLU A 41 -7.30 -4.90 6.15
C GLU A 41 -6.61 -4.61 7.50
N ASN A 42 -6.02 -5.63 8.12
CA ASN A 42 -5.27 -5.45 9.36
C ASN A 42 -4.06 -4.50 9.18
N SER A 43 -3.32 -4.63 8.07
CA SER A 43 -2.21 -3.73 7.75
C SER A 43 -2.66 -2.28 7.56
N LYS A 44 -3.78 -2.08 6.87
CA LYS A 44 -4.39 -0.77 6.65
C LYS A 44 -4.79 -0.12 7.97
N ILE A 45 -5.54 -0.85 8.81
CA ILE A 45 -5.96 -0.39 10.14
C ILE A 45 -4.76 0.01 11.00
N TYR A 46 -3.69 -0.80 11.00
CA TYR A 46 -2.49 -0.49 11.75
C TYR A 46 -1.84 0.82 11.28
N LYS A 47 -1.63 0.97 9.96
CA LYS A 47 -1.07 2.19 9.37
C LYS A 47 -1.91 3.43 9.69
N GLU A 48 -3.22 3.32 9.57
CA GLU A 48 -4.16 4.41 9.88
C GLU A 48 -4.09 4.81 11.36
N ARG A 49 -4.09 3.85 12.28
CA ARG A 49 -3.96 4.11 13.72
C ARG A 49 -2.62 4.76 14.07
N THR A 50 -1.53 4.27 13.49
CA THR A 50 -0.19 4.84 13.68
C THR A 50 -0.12 6.26 13.14
N LYS A 51 -0.66 6.52 11.94
CA LYS A 51 -0.74 7.86 11.36
C LYS A 51 -1.57 8.80 12.23
N ALA A 52 -2.76 8.39 12.64
CA ALA A 52 -3.63 9.21 13.51
C ALA A 52 -2.98 9.50 14.87
N PHE A 53 -2.22 8.56 15.44
CA PHE A 53 -1.45 8.81 16.65
C PHE A 53 -0.28 9.77 16.42
N HIS A 54 0.45 9.62 15.31
CA HIS A 54 1.55 10.50 14.95
C HIS A 54 1.06 11.92 14.68
N ASP A 55 0.04 12.09 13.85
CA ASP A 55 -0.51 13.37 13.44
C ASP A 55 -1.06 14.16 14.63
N ARG A 56 -1.69 13.49 15.62
CA ARG A 56 -2.12 14.11 16.87
C ARG A 56 -0.98 14.76 17.68
N LYS A 57 0.27 14.33 17.46
CA LYS A 57 1.46 14.88 18.14
C LYS A 57 2.17 15.96 17.32
N ILE A 58 1.77 16.17 16.06
CA ILE A 58 2.35 17.21 15.23
C ILE A 58 1.79 18.54 15.69
N ILE A 59 2.69 19.42 16.17
CA ILE A 59 2.33 20.79 16.52
C ILE A 59 2.34 21.60 15.21
N PRO A 60 1.21 22.20 14.81
CA PRO A 60 1.17 23.03 13.61
C PRO A 60 2.10 24.23 13.82
N LYS A 61 3.01 24.44 12.86
CA LYS A 61 3.94 25.57 12.88
C LYS A 61 3.74 26.38 11.60
N ASN A 62 3.46 27.66 11.78
CA ASN A 62 3.32 28.60 10.68
C ASN A 62 4.71 29.09 10.27
N PHE A 63 4.96 29.12 8.97
CA PHE A 63 6.22 29.54 8.38
C PHE A 63 5.99 30.73 7.46
N ALA A 64 6.90 31.70 7.52
CA ALA A 64 6.93 32.86 6.64
C ALA A 64 8.14 32.81 5.69
N PRO A 65 8.07 33.49 4.53
CA PRO A 65 9.26 33.72 3.71
C PRO A 65 10.40 34.33 4.54
N ASN A 66 11.62 33.87 4.29
CA ASN A 66 12.86 34.19 5.01
C ASN A 66 13.06 33.54 6.40
N ASP A 67 12.10 32.79 6.93
CA ASP A 67 12.32 32.01 8.15
C ASP A 67 13.46 31.00 7.99
N GLN A 68 14.25 30.82 9.04
CA GLN A 68 15.30 29.81 9.09
C GLN A 68 14.76 28.48 9.61
N VAL A 69 14.95 27.42 8.82
CA VAL A 69 14.52 26.06 9.15
C VAL A 69 15.63 25.05 8.93
N LEU A 70 15.59 23.96 9.71
CA LEU A 70 16.45 22.80 9.49
C LEU A 70 15.74 21.78 8.62
N LEU A 71 16.45 21.15 7.69
CA LEU A 71 15.90 20.10 6.84
C LEU A 71 16.19 18.72 7.45
N PHE A 72 15.13 17.92 7.67
CA PHE A 72 15.29 16.53 8.11
C PHE A 72 15.67 15.63 6.93
N ASN A 73 16.77 14.88 7.07
CA ASN A 73 17.17 13.88 6.09
C ASN A 73 16.46 12.54 6.37
N SER A 74 15.41 12.23 5.59
CA SER A 74 14.65 10.98 5.71
C SER A 74 15.40 9.74 5.23
N ARG A 75 16.34 9.90 4.28
CA ARG A 75 17.16 8.80 3.75
C ARG A 75 18.06 8.23 4.86
N LEU A 76 17.96 6.93 5.09
CA LEU A 76 18.83 6.17 5.99
C LEU A 76 20.22 6.01 5.37
N LYS A 77 20.95 7.11 5.18
CA LYS A 77 22.38 7.02 4.91
C LYS A 77 23.07 6.76 6.25
N LEU A 78 23.86 5.69 6.35
CA LEU A 78 24.86 5.58 7.41
C LEU A 78 25.75 6.82 7.27
N PHE A 79 25.63 7.76 8.19
CA PHE A 79 26.54 8.90 8.23
C PHE A 79 27.91 8.36 8.66
N PRO A 80 28.97 8.50 7.83
CA PRO A 80 30.31 8.07 8.22
C PRO A 80 30.82 9.01 9.33
N GLY A 81 30.60 8.61 10.57
CA GLY A 81 30.99 9.35 11.77
C GLY A 81 30.01 9.14 12.93
N LYS A 82 30.53 8.95 14.14
CA LYS A 82 29.71 8.91 15.36
C LYS A 82 29.02 10.27 15.56
N LEU A 83 27.75 10.27 15.99
CA LEU A 83 27.02 11.45 16.48
C LEU A 83 26.70 12.57 15.46
N ARG A 84 26.39 12.26 14.20
CA ARG A 84 25.83 13.28 13.29
C ARG A 84 24.31 13.38 13.38
N SER A 85 23.81 14.60 13.56
CA SER A 85 22.38 14.92 13.49
C SER A 85 21.83 14.63 12.10
N ARG A 86 20.59 14.13 12.03
CA ARG A 86 19.85 13.96 10.77
C ARG A 86 19.36 15.28 10.18
N TRP A 87 19.51 16.38 10.92
CA TRP A 87 19.13 17.72 10.51
C TRP A 87 20.28 18.39 9.78
N SER A 88 20.03 18.88 8.57
CA SER A 88 20.98 19.69 7.80
C SER A 88 20.61 21.16 7.88
N GLY A 89 21.64 22.00 8.08
CA GLY A 89 21.77 23.43 7.76
C GLY A 89 20.62 24.38 8.15
N PRO A 90 20.89 25.67 8.39
CA PRO A 90 19.83 26.67 8.36
C PRO A 90 19.49 27.01 6.89
N PHE A 91 18.30 26.63 6.45
CA PHE A 91 17.74 27.00 5.15
C PHE A 91 16.75 28.15 5.31
N ARG A 92 16.69 29.04 4.31
CA ARG A 92 15.68 30.10 4.26
C ARG A 92 14.50 29.67 3.39
N ILE A 93 13.29 29.84 3.91
CA ILE A 93 12.07 29.55 3.15
C ILE A 93 11.87 30.60 2.07
N LYS A 94 11.76 30.19 0.80
CA LYS A 94 11.44 31.10 -0.32
C LYS A 94 9.93 31.30 -0.50
N LYS A 95 9.18 30.21 -0.44
CA LYS A 95 7.72 30.15 -0.58
C LYS A 95 7.20 29.01 0.29
N PHE A 96 6.04 29.20 0.91
CA PHE A 96 5.32 28.17 1.65
C PHE A 96 4.00 27.90 0.94
N ALA A 97 3.66 26.64 0.75
CA ALA A 97 2.38 26.21 0.21
C ALA A 97 1.94 24.94 0.96
N PRO A 98 0.67 24.81 1.36
CA PRO A 98 0.14 23.61 1.97
C PRO A 98 0.38 22.39 1.06
N MET A 99 0.69 21.23 1.66
CA MET A 99 1.00 20.02 0.90
C MET A 99 -0.19 19.53 0.05
N GLU A 100 -1.41 19.78 0.49
CA GLU A 100 -2.66 19.47 -0.23
C GLU A 100 -2.73 20.17 -1.59
N GLN A 101 -2.17 21.39 -1.69
CA GLN A 101 -2.16 22.17 -2.92
C GLN A 101 -1.25 21.57 -4.01
N TRP A 102 -0.29 20.72 -3.62
CA TRP A 102 0.61 20.04 -4.58
C TRP A 102 0.03 18.73 -5.13
N TYR A 103 -0.77 18.01 -4.33
CA TYR A 103 -1.38 16.75 -4.77
C TYR A 103 -2.62 16.96 -5.65
N TYR A 104 -3.40 18.00 -5.37
CA TYR A 104 -4.60 18.36 -6.15
C TYR A 104 -4.37 19.59 -7.04
N GLY A 105 -3.14 19.83 -7.49
CA GLY A 105 -2.76 21.02 -8.25
C GLY A 105 -3.84 21.43 -9.26
N THR A 106 -4.19 22.71 -9.22
CA THR A 106 -5.34 23.45 -9.80
C THR A 106 -5.63 23.21 -11.30
N GLN A 107 -4.93 22.29 -11.95
CA GLN A 107 -5.14 21.86 -13.33
C GLN A 107 -6.19 20.74 -13.45
N TRP A 108 -6.48 19.99 -12.39
CA TRP A 108 -7.47 18.90 -12.43
C TRP A 108 -8.94 19.37 -12.36
N GLU A 109 -9.21 20.48 -11.66
CA GLU A 109 -10.57 21.06 -11.59
C GLU A 109 -11.06 21.56 -12.96
N GLU A 110 -10.16 22.11 -13.79
CA GLU A 110 -10.49 22.54 -15.17
C GLU A 110 -10.83 21.35 -16.08
N THR A 111 -10.18 20.20 -15.88
CA THR A 111 -10.46 18.99 -16.69
C THR A 111 -11.81 18.34 -16.35
N LEU A 112 -12.21 18.32 -15.08
CA LEU A 112 -13.48 17.73 -14.64
C LEU A 112 -14.69 18.57 -15.08
N GLN A 113 -14.59 19.90 -15.09
CA GLN A 113 -15.65 20.77 -15.62
C GLN A 113 -15.84 20.64 -17.15
N SER A 114 -14.85 20.14 -17.90
CA SER A 114 -14.96 19.91 -19.34
C SER A 114 -15.57 18.54 -19.70
N MET A 115 -15.58 17.59 -18.76
CA MET A 115 -16.03 16.21 -19.01
C MET A 115 -17.52 15.97 -18.69
N ASP A 116 -18.17 16.87 -17.94
CA ASP A 116 -19.61 16.78 -17.61
C ASP A 116 -20.56 17.37 -18.67
N LYS A 117 -20.09 17.52 -19.91
CA LYS A 117 -20.93 17.89 -21.07
C LYS A 117 -20.79 16.86 -22.19
N GLY A 118 -21.50 15.74 -22.05
CA GLY A 118 -21.68 14.72 -23.06
C GLY A 118 -22.98 13.97 -22.86
#